data_AF-A0A969XW59-F1
#
_entry.id   AF-A0A969XW59-F1
#
_cell.length_a   1.000
_cell.length_b   1.000
_cell.length_c   1.000
_cell.angle_alpha   90.00
_cell.angle_beta   90.00
_cell.angle_gamma   90.00
#
_symmetry.space_group_name_H-M   'P 1'
#
loop_
_entity.id
_entity.type
_entity.pdbx_description
1 polymer ?
#
loop_
_entity_poly.entity_id
_entity_poly.type
_entity_poly.pdbx_seq_one_letter_code
_entity_poly.pdbx_strand_id
1 'polypeptide(L)'
;MQRIITMLGILAAVATAAFGEELTGGGAGSVAVRERDVVPVVRNWCSEAFQFDCHANAMLHTLRRQEKLDDVLARGATEFEKQAALMDWTYRRFRFGPPGRQGVANKPLEILKALDEGAAFNCAYYADVCSAALRSCGYVTRGVGLKGARSDGNGAEHAVLEVWSNQYRKWVLLDPTGNLYCTSAGVPLNAWEIRQAWFARKGRDLTLVVDGKPHGVSDLPIDRGTHPGFGRLEINDRSLGKFAILAYTPERPDGNPDYGRMFITRDQYAEGIEYHTRRNPTDPAVEPYFPVQQTDIALDGAGDGILAVRADTLTPDFAGWRHRLDSGDWAEGAPSTWTLHAGTNTLEIAAVNKFGVVGRPSRVVVERK
;
A
#
# COMPACT_ATOMS: atom_id res chain seq x y z
N MET A 1 50.18 1.17 27.10
CA MET A 1 49.51 2.28 26.37
C MET A 1 48.55 1.68 25.36
N GLN A 2 47.25 1.65 25.66
CA GLN A 2 46.16 1.87 24.69
C GLN A 2 44.84 1.83 25.46
N ARG A 3 44.26 3.01 25.67
CA ARG A 3 42.91 3.19 26.19
C ARG A 3 41.95 2.90 25.03
N ILE A 4 41.18 1.83 25.13
CA ILE A 4 40.00 1.64 24.29
C ILE A 4 38.89 2.48 24.94
N ILE A 5 38.54 3.57 24.27
CA ILE A 5 37.41 4.41 24.59
C ILE A 5 36.16 3.67 24.11
N THR A 6 35.42 3.07 25.04
CA THR A 6 34.08 2.56 24.75
C THR A 6 33.15 3.75 24.62
N MET A 7 32.84 4.13 23.39
CA MET A 7 31.83 5.14 23.06
C MET A 7 30.45 4.52 23.32
N LEU A 8 29.92 4.70 24.53
CA LEU A 8 28.52 4.42 24.83
C LEU A 8 27.67 5.46 24.09
N GLY A 9 27.15 5.07 22.92
CA GLY A 9 26.04 5.78 22.29
C GLY A 9 24.79 5.58 23.15
N ILE A 10 24.37 6.64 23.84
CA ILE A 10 23.06 6.70 24.50
C ILE A 10 22.02 6.77 23.36
N LEU A 11 21.45 5.63 22.96
CA LEU A 11 20.11 5.61 22.39
C LEU A 11 19.17 6.03 23.52
N ALA A 12 18.80 7.31 23.59
CA ALA A 12 17.66 7.72 24.38
C ALA A 12 16.44 7.01 23.80
N ALA A 13 15.91 6.02 24.54
CA ALA A 13 14.68 5.36 24.17
C ALA A 13 13.61 6.44 23.96
N VAL A 14 13.07 6.48 22.75
CA VAL A 14 11.98 7.39 22.38
C VAL A 14 10.73 6.91 23.09
N ALA A 15 10.42 7.46 24.27
CA ALA A 15 9.15 7.21 24.91
C ALA A 15 8.03 7.73 24.01
N THR A 16 7.06 6.88 23.71
CA THR A 16 5.88 7.22 22.90
C THR A 16 4.67 7.18 23.83
N ALA A 17 4.11 8.35 24.13
CA ALA A 17 2.98 8.45 25.05
C ALA A 17 1.77 7.63 24.56
N ALA A 18 1.30 6.70 25.40
CA ALA A 18 0.14 5.86 25.14
C ALA A 18 -1.19 6.56 25.50
N PHE A 19 -2.30 6.04 24.99
CA PHE A 19 -3.63 6.49 25.42
C PHE A 19 -3.79 6.31 26.94
N GLY A 20 -4.33 7.33 27.62
CA GLY A 20 -4.51 7.31 29.07
C GLY A 20 -3.24 7.56 29.87
N GLU A 21 -2.08 7.72 29.22
CA GLU A 21 -0.83 8.09 29.88
C GLU A 21 -0.90 9.54 30.40
N GLU A 22 -0.35 9.72 31.58
CA GLU A 22 -0.18 11.03 32.20
C GLU A 22 1.28 11.46 32.04
N LEU A 23 1.50 12.46 31.19
CA LEU A 23 2.82 13.03 30.96
C LEU A 23 3.13 14.00 32.10
N THR A 24 4.29 13.81 32.74
CA THR A 24 4.74 14.65 33.85
C THR A 24 6.08 15.29 33.49
N GLY A 25 6.15 16.62 33.60
CA GLY A 25 7.36 17.41 33.45
C GLY A 25 7.61 18.21 34.72
N GLY A 26 8.87 18.31 35.15
CA GLY A 26 9.23 19.08 36.34
C GLY A 26 8.92 20.56 36.15
N GLY A 27 7.75 21.01 36.62
CA GLY A 27 7.40 22.44 36.67
C GLY A 27 5.91 22.78 36.62
N ALA A 28 5.09 22.14 35.78
CA ALA A 28 3.72 22.65 35.58
C ALA A 28 2.71 21.61 35.09
N GLY A 29 1.92 21.08 36.03
CA GLY A 29 0.65 20.40 35.74
C GLY A 29 0.79 19.03 35.07
N SER A 30 -0.21 18.18 35.27
CA SER A 30 -0.28 16.91 34.58
C SER A 30 -1.04 17.04 33.26
N VAL A 31 -0.52 16.43 32.20
CA VAL A 31 -1.14 16.40 30.88
C VAL A 31 -1.60 14.97 30.60
N ALA A 32 -2.91 14.80 30.37
CA ALA A 32 -3.48 13.48 30.11
C ALA A 32 -3.72 13.27 28.61
N VAL A 33 -3.22 12.17 28.04
CA VAL A 33 -3.53 11.79 26.66
C VAL A 33 -4.94 11.21 26.59
N ARG A 34 -5.84 11.91 25.89
CA ARG A 34 -7.26 11.56 25.75
C ARG A 34 -7.60 10.82 24.48
N GLU A 35 -6.81 11.00 23.41
CA GLU A 35 -6.99 10.27 22.17
C GLU A 35 -5.64 10.11 21.49
N ARG A 36 -5.41 8.94 20.90
CA ARG A 36 -4.24 8.67 20.07
C ARG A 36 -4.67 7.86 18.85
N ASP A 37 -4.97 8.56 17.77
CA ASP A 37 -5.23 7.99 16.45
C ASP A 37 -3.96 8.12 15.60
N VAL A 38 -2.97 7.30 15.91
CA VAL A 38 -1.63 7.30 15.29
C VAL A 38 -1.32 5.90 14.82
N VAL A 39 -0.91 5.76 13.56
CA VAL A 39 -0.39 4.49 13.06
C VAL A 39 1.14 4.52 13.16
N PRO A 40 1.76 3.57 13.89
CA PRO A 40 3.19 3.60 14.13
C PRO A 40 3.97 3.33 12.85
N VAL A 41 5.18 3.91 12.77
CA VAL A 41 6.15 3.52 11.74
C VAL A 41 6.66 2.12 12.08
N VAL A 42 6.43 1.16 11.18
CA VAL A 42 6.91 -0.22 11.33
C VAL A 42 8.10 -0.43 10.42
N ARG A 43 9.29 -0.56 11.02
CA ARG A 43 10.52 -0.95 10.32
C ARG A 43 10.86 -2.39 10.67
N ASN A 44 10.75 -3.25 9.67
CA ASN A 44 11.16 -4.65 9.70
C ASN A 44 11.85 -5.03 8.38
N TRP A 45 12.39 -6.23 8.31
CA TRP A 45 13.12 -6.69 7.13
C TRP A 45 12.24 -6.75 5.85
N CYS A 46 10.91 -6.91 5.98
CA CYS A 46 9.99 -6.83 4.83
C CYS A 46 9.93 -5.38 4.32
N SER A 47 9.74 -4.40 5.21
CA SER A 47 9.70 -2.98 4.86
C SER A 47 11.02 -2.48 4.24
N GLU A 48 12.15 -2.95 4.75
CA GLU A 48 13.49 -2.60 4.26
C GLU A 48 13.80 -3.24 2.88
N ALA A 49 13.04 -4.25 2.48
CA ALA A 49 13.17 -4.85 1.16
C ALA A 49 12.70 -3.89 0.05
N PHE A 50 11.74 -3.00 0.33
CA PHE A 50 11.15 -2.09 -0.65
C PHE A 50 11.91 -0.77 -0.75
N GLN A 51 12.29 -0.39 -1.98
CA GLN A 51 12.86 0.94 -2.27
C GLN A 51 11.86 1.88 -2.94
N PHE A 52 10.83 1.32 -3.59
CA PHE A 52 9.77 2.00 -4.35
C PHE A 52 10.32 2.82 -5.54
N ASP A 53 9.52 2.92 -6.61
CA ASP A 53 9.77 3.89 -7.68
C ASP A 53 9.75 5.31 -7.11
N CYS A 54 10.37 6.28 -7.79
CA CYS A 54 10.55 7.61 -7.25
C CYS A 54 10.06 8.73 -8.17
N HIS A 55 9.71 9.87 -7.58
CA HIS A 55 9.24 11.07 -8.26
C HIS A 55 10.23 11.58 -9.32
N ALA A 56 11.52 11.28 -9.18
CA ALA A 56 12.53 11.66 -10.16
C ALA A 56 12.44 10.88 -11.48
N ASN A 57 11.68 9.79 -11.52
CA ASN A 57 11.50 8.99 -12.72
C ASN A 57 10.65 9.74 -13.77
N ALA A 58 11.30 10.26 -14.82
CA ALA A 58 10.65 11.02 -15.88
C ALA A 58 9.59 10.23 -16.66
N MET A 59 9.68 8.89 -16.63
CA MET A 59 8.67 8.01 -17.24
C MET A 59 7.30 8.22 -16.61
N LEU A 60 7.21 8.35 -15.28
CA LEU A 60 5.95 8.55 -14.56
C LEU A 60 5.24 9.84 -15.00
N HIS A 61 5.98 10.94 -15.07
CA HIS A 61 5.44 12.23 -15.53
C HIS A 61 4.99 12.20 -16.99
N THR A 62 5.73 11.46 -17.83
CA THR A 62 5.37 11.27 -19.23
C THR A 62 4.09 10.45 -19.36
N LEU A 63 3.99 9.34 -18.62
CA LEU A 63 2.82 8.47 -18.58
C LEU A 63 1.57 9.25 -18.17
N ARG A 64 1.61 9.96 -17.03
CA ARG A 64 0.47 10.75 -16.52
C ARG A 64 -0.05 11.75 -17.54
N ARG A 65 0.86 12.46 -18.21
CA ARG A 65 0.50 13.46 -19.23
C ARG A 65 -0.03 12.83 -20.52
N GLN A 66 0.65 11.80 -21.05
CA GLN A 66 0.28 11.18 -22.33
C GLN A 66 -1.08 10.48 -22.25
N GLU A 67 -1.32 9.73 -21.17
CA GLU A 67 -2.55 8.97 -20.98
C GLU A 67 -3.65 9.76 -20.27
N LYS A 68 -3.41 11.06 -19.99
CA LYS A 68 -4.35 11.98 -19.33
C LYS A 68 -4.93 11.43 -18.02
N LEU A 69 -4.06 10.90 -17.16
CA LEU A 69 -4.51 10.20 -15.95
C LEU A 69 -5.23 11.10 -14.95
N ASP A 70 -5.03 12.42 -15.02
CA ASP A 70 -5.82 13.39 -14.23
C ASP A 70 -7.32 13.34 -14.55
N ASP A 71 -7.70 13.10 -15.81
CA ASP A 71 -9.11 12.93 -16.23
C ASP A 71 -9.69 11.60 -15.69
N VAL A 72 -8.84 10.59 -15.50
CA VAL A 72 -9.23 9.31 -14.89
C VAL A 72 -9.46 9.49 -13.39
N LEU A 73 -8.55 10.19 -12.69
CA LEU A 73 -8.69 10.52 -11.27
C LEU A 73 -9.95 11.35 -10.99
N ALA A 74 -10.35 12.23 -11.90
CA ALA A 74 -11.56 13.05 -11.74
C ALA A 74 -12.86 12.23 -11.64
N ARG A 75 -12.85 10.94 -12.00
CA ARG A 75 -14.02 10.04 -11.92
C ARG A 75 -14.30 9.53 -10.50
N GLY A 76 -13.32 9.55 -9.61
CA GLY A 76 -13.46 9.08 -8.23
C GLY A 76 -13.62 10.24 -7.25
N ALA A 77 -14.59 10.15 -6.34
CA ALA A 77 -14.79 11.15 -5.28
C ALA A 77 -13.85 10.90 -4.10
N THR A 78 -13.68 9.64 -3.73
CA THR A 78 -12.78 9.18 -2.66
C THR A 78 -11.42 8.75 -3.20
N GLU A 79 -10.43 8.64 -2.32
CA GLU A 79 -9.10 8.16 -2.72
C GLU A 79 -9.14 6.75 -3.30
N PHE A 80 -9.90 5.85 -2.68
CA PHE A 80 -9.98 4.48 -3.17
C PHE A 80 -10.73 4.39 -4.51
N GLU A 81 -11.78 5.20 -4.73
CA GLU A 81 -12.44 5.27 -6.04
C GLU A 81 -11.50 5.77 -7.13
N LYS A 82 -10.58 6.70 -6.82
CA LYS A 82 -9.54 7.15 -7.76
C LYS A 82 -8.56 6.02 -8.11
N GLN A 83 -8.14 5.25 -7.10
CA GLN A 83 -7.28 4.08 -7.31
C GLN A 83 -7.99 3.02 -8.15
N ALA A 84 -9.26 2.73 -7.86
CA ALA A 84 -10.08 1.80 -8.64
C ALA A 84 -10.34 2.31 -10.08
N ALA A 85 -10.50 3.64 -10.28
CA ALA A 85 -10.64 4.22 -11.61
C ALA A 85 -9.37 4.04 -12.47
N LEU A 86 -8.17 4.10 -11.88
CA LEU A 86 -6.92 3.80 -12.59
C LEU A 86 -6.78 2.31 -12.93
N MET A 87 -7.27 1.41 -12.07
CA MET A 87 -7.37 -0.02 -12.38
C MET A 87 -8.32 -0.26 -13.56
N ASP A 88 -9.50 0.35 -13.53
CA ASP A 88 -10.50 0.27 -14.62
C ASP A 88 -9.97 0.85 -15.94
N TRP A 89 -9.28 1.99 -15.88
CA TRP A 89 -8.59 2.55 -17.04
C TRP A 89 -7.57 1.56 -17.62
N THR A 90 -6.76 0.92 -16.76
CA THR A 90 -5.78 -0.08 -17.21
C THR A 90 -6.47 -1.26 -17.86
N TYR A 91 -7.51 -1.82 -17.23
CA TYR A 91 -8.28 -2.94 -17.77
C TYR A 91 -8.81 -2.64 -19.18
N ARG A 92 -9.39 -1.45 -19.38
CA ARG A 92 -9.96 -1.02 -20.67
C ARG A 92 -8.90 -0.69 -21.72
N ARG A 93 -7.69 -0.31 -21.30
CA ARG A 93 -6.58 0.03 -22.21
C ARG A 93 -6.01 -1.21 -22.89
N PHE A 94 -6.15 -2.37 -22.26
CA PHE A 94 -5.50 -3.59 -22.70
C PHE A 94 -6.40 -4.51 -23.52
N ARG A 95 -5.74 -5.32 -24.35
CA ARG A 95 -6.30 -6.53 -24.95
C ARG A 95 -5.61 -7.72 -24.30
N PHE A 96 -6.39 -8.64 -23.77
CA PHE A 96 -5.83 -9.81 -23.10
C PHE A 96 -5.38 -10.85 -24.15
N GLY A 97 -4.26 -11.52 -23.89
CA GLY A 97 -3.76 -12.59 -24.74
C GLY A 97 -2.29 -12.93 -24.48
N PRO A 98 -1.71 -13.85 -25.28
CA PRO A 98 -0.27 -14.08 -25.23
C PRO A 98 0.50 -12.79 -25.55
N PRO A 99 1.67 -12.54 -24.91
CA PRO A 99 2.45 -11.33 -25.17
C PRO A 99 2.80 -11.16 -26.65
N GLY A 100 2.16 -10.18 -27.30
CA GLY A 100 2.30 -9.91 -28.73
C GLY A 100 3.61 -9.21 -29.11
N ARG A 101 4.35 -8.68 -28.12
CA ARG A 101 5.67 -8.07 -28.31
C ARG A 101 6.62 -8.46 -27.19
N GLN A 102 7.80 -8.95 -27.56
CA GLN A 102 8.85 -9.35 -26.62
C GLN A 102 9.76 -8.16 -26.24
N GLY A 103 10.42 -8.24 -25.08
CA GLY A 103 11.42 -7.26 -24.64
C GLY A 103 10.88 -5.92 -24.11
N VAL A 104 9.57 -5.81 -23.93
CA VAL A 104 8.88 -4.61 -23.41
C VAL A 104 8.37 -4.77 -21.97
N ALA A 105 8.60 -5.93 -21.33
CA ALA A 105 8.26 -6.13 -19.92
C ALA A 105 8.89 -5.06 -19.01
N ASN A 106 8.14 -4.61 -17.99
CA ASN A 106 8.53 -3.52 -17.09
C ASN A 106 8.83 -2.17 -17.78
N LYS A 107 8.35 -1.95 -19.02
CA LYS A 107 8.49 -0.67 -19.75
C LYS A 107 7.10 -0.12 -20.09
N PRO A 108 6.39 0.53 -19.16
CA PRO A 108 4.98 0.90 -19.31
C PRO A 108 4.66 1.66 -20.60
N LEU A 109 5.49 2.63 -20.98
CA LEU A 109 5.29 3.40 -22.21
C LEU A 109 5.46 2.56 -23.48
N GLU A 110 6.40 1.61 -23.51
CA GLU A 110 6.57 0.69 -24.64
C GLU A 110 5.44 -0.34 -24.71
N ILE A 111 4.90 -0.76 -23.57
CA ILE A 111 3.73 -1.65 -23.50
C ILE A 111 2.50 -0.93 -24.07
N LEU A 112 2.25 0.33 -23.66
CA LEU A 112 1.15 1.14 -24.18
C LEU A 112 1.27 1.39 -25.67
N LYS A 113 2.47 1.72 -26.16
CA LYS A 113 2.74 1.83 -27.59
C LYS A 113 2.45 0.53 -28.34
N ALA A 114 2.87 -0.62 -27.79
CA ALA A 114 2.59 -1.91 -28.39
C ALA A 114 1.09 -2.25 -28.42
N LEU A 115 0.34 -1.85 -27.38
CA LEU A 115 -1.13 -1.97 -27.36
C LEU A 115 -1.79 -1.14 -28.47
N ASP A 116 -1.27 0.07 -28.75
CA ASP A 116 -1.75 0.91 -29.86
C ASP A 116 -1.44 0.30 -31.23
N GLU A 117 -0.31 -0.39 -31.34
CA GLU A 117 0.09 -1.20 -32.50
C GLU A 117 -0.71 -2.53 -32.59
N GLY A 118 -1.61 -2.79 -31.64
CA GLY A 118 -2.54 -3.92 -31.66
C GLY A 118 -2.06 -5.17 -30.92
N ALA A 119 -0.96 -5.11 -30.17
CA ALA A 119 -0.49 -6.22 -29.35
C ALA A 119 -1.51 -6.57 -28.25
N ALA A 120 -1.44 -7.81 -27.78
CA ALA A 120 -2.12 -8.30 -26.59
C ALA A 120 -1.10 -8.67 -25.52
N PHE A 121 -1.51 -8.68 -24.26
CA PHE A 121 -0.64 -9.04 -23.15
C PHE A 121 -1.40 -9.80 -22.05
N ASN A 122 -0.64 -10.39 -21.14
CA ASN A 122 -1.16 -11.14 -20.00
C ASN A 122 -1.03 -10.35 -18.69
N CYS A 123 -1.46 -10.98 -17.58
CA CYS A 123 -1.58 -10.37 -16.26
C CYS A 123 -0.37 -9.58 -15.77
N ALA A 124 0.86 -10.03 -16.05
CA ALA A 124 2.07 -9.32 -15.63
C ALA A 124 2.13 -7.89 -16.20
N TYR A 125 1.80 -7.72 -17.48
CA TYR A 125 1.83 -6.41 -18.14
C TYR A 125 0.70 -5.49 -17.67
N TYR A 126 -0.48 -6.06 -17.35
CA TYR A 126 -1.56 -5.30 -16.72
C TYR A 126 -1.14 -4.77 -15.36
N ALA A 127 -0.52 -5.61 -14.53
CA ALA A 127 0.00 -5.21 -13.22
C ALA A 127 1.08 -4.13 -13.34
N ASP A 128 2.03 -4.28 -14.27
CA ASP A 128 3.10 -3.30 -14.53
C ASP A 128 2.53 -1.92 -14.89
N VAL A 129 1.61 -1.85 -15.87
CA VAL A 129 1.05 -0.57 -16.32
C VAL A 129 0.12 0.05 -15.26
N CYS A 130 -0.70 -0.76 -14.58
CA CYS A 130 -1.55 -0.25 -13.50
C CYS A 130 -0.71 0.33 -12.36
N SER A 131 0.37 -0.36 -11.99
CA SER A 131 1.30 0.10 -10.95
C SER A 131 1.97 1.41 -11.34
N ALA A 132 2.46 1.53 -12.57
CA ALA A 132 3.05 2.77 -13.07
C ALA A 132 2.04 3.93 -13.14
N ALA A 133 0.79 3.67 -13.54
CA ALA A 133 -0.27 4.67 -13.57
C ALA A 133 -0.58 5.21 -12.17
N LEU A 134 -0.75 4.32 -11.19
CA LEU A 134 -0.95 4.68 -9.78
C LEU A 134 0.22 5.51 -9.22
N ARG A 135 1.45 5.08 -9.48
CA ARG A 135 2.67 5.79 -9.05
C ARG A 135 2.80 7.18 -9.64
N SER A 136 2.48 7.33 -10.92
CA SER A 136 2.50 8.64 -11.57
C SER A 136 1.52 9.65 -10.94
N CYS A 137 0.52 9.13 -10.23
CA CYS A 137 -0.45 9.89 -9.44
C CYS A 137 -0.07 10.02 -7.96
N GLY A 138 1.12 9.55 -7.56
CA GLY A 138 1.63 9.64 -6.19
C GLY A 138 1.17 8.55 -5.24
N TYR A 139 0.55 7.48 -5.74
CA TYR A 139 0.16 6.34 -4.90
C TYR A 139 1.31 5.34 -4.75
N VAL A 140 1.46 4.80 -3.54
CA VAL A 140 2.44 3.76 -3.24
C VAL A 140 1.85 2.40 -3.62
N THR A 141 2.55 1.63 -4.44
CA THR A 141 2.14 0.31 -4.89
C THR A 141 3.26 -0.71 -4.74
N ARG A 142 2.91 -2.00 -4.77
CA ARG A 142 3.85 -3.13 -4.83
C ARG A 142 3.28 -4.27 -5.66
N GLY A 143 4.14 -5.04 -6.32
CA GLY A 143 3.73 -6.25 -7.04
C GLY A 143 3.47 -7.43 -6.11
N VAL A 144 2.43 -8.21 -6.42
CA VAL A 144 2.13 -9.48 -5.74
C VAL A 144 1.88 -10.57 -6.77
N GLY A 145 2.72 -11.61 -6.74
CA GLY A 145 2.51 -12.84 -7.50
C GLY A 145 1.66 -13.82 -6.71
N LEU A 146 0.79 -14.55 -7.40
CA LEU A 146 -0.12 -15.55 -6.83
C LEU A 146 0.14 -16.92 -7.47
N LYS A 147 0.30 -17.96 -6.65
CA LYS A 147 0.48 -19.34 -7.11
C LYS A 147 -0.43 -20.29 -6.33
N GLY A 148 -1.25 -21.04 -7.07
CA GLY A 148 -2.12 -22.11 -6.56
C GLY A 148 -1.66 -23.50 -6.97
N ALA A 149 -2.35 -24.52 -6.44
CA ALA A 149 -2.02 -25.92 -6.69
C ALA A 149 -2.31 -26.36 -8.13
N ARG A 150 -3.28 -25.72 -8.78
CA ARG A 150 -3.70 -26.03 -10.15
C ARG A 150 -3.82 -24.75 -10.96
N SER A 151 -3.70 -24.88 -12.28
CA SER A 151 -4.10 -23.80 -13.17
C SER A 151 -5.60 -23.58 -13.08
N ASP A 152 -6.00 -22.32 -13.14
CA ASP A 152 -7.39 -21.86 -13.22
C ASP A 152 -7.92 -21.81 -14.66
N GLY A 153 -7.17 -22.34 -15.63
CA GLY A 153 -7.46 -22.18 -17.05
C GLY A 153 -6.88 -20.89 -17.64
N ASN A 154 -6.46 -19.93 -16.80
CA ASN A 154 -5.86 -18.68 -17.26
C ASN A 154 -4.34 -18.64 -17.18
N GLY A 155 -3.75 -19.62 -16.48
CA GLY A 155 -2.32 -19.72 -16.21
C GLY A 155 -2.06 -20.48 -14.91
N ALA A 156 -0.83 -20.91 -14.70
CA ALA A 156 -0.42 -21.56 -13.45
C ALA A 156 -0.18 -20.56 -12.31
N GLU A 157 0.04 -19.30 -12.68
CA GLU A 157 0.36 -18.15 -11.83
C GLU A 157 -0.54 -16.97 -12.21
N HIS A 158 -0.53 -15.93 -11.38
CA HIS A 158 -1.21 -14.67 -11.68
C HIS A 158 -0.44 -13.51 -11.05
N ALA A 159 -0.32 -12.40 -11.77
CA ALA A 159 0.33 -11.19 -11.28
C ALA A 159 -0.74 -10.13 -11.01
N VAL A 160 -0.71 -9.58 -9.80
CA VAL A 160 -1.57 -8.48 -9.34
C VAL A 160 -0.71 -7.45 -8.62
N LEU A 161 -1.32 -6.42 -8.07
CA LEU A 161 -0.64 -5.45 -7.23
C LEU A 161 -1.43 -5.14 -5.97
N GLU A 162 -0.73 -4.55 -5.00
CA GLU A 162 -1.38 -3.86 -3.89
C GLU A 162 -1.04 -2.38 -3.94
N VAL A 163 -2.01 -1.54 -3.59
CA VAL A 163 -1.87 -0.10 -3.41
C VAL A 163 -2.10 0.26 -1.95
N TRP A 164 -1.35 1.21 -1.43
CA TRP A 164 -1.65 1.79 -0.12
C TRP A 164 -2.84 2.75 -0.22
N SER A 165 -3.86 2.52 0.61
CA SER A 165 -4.98 3.43 0.76
C SER A 165 -4.88 4.17 2.10
N ASN A 166 -4.71 5.48 2.05
CA ASN A 166 -4.80 6.36 3.21
C ASN A 166 -6.21 6.37 3.80
N GLN A 167 -7.24 6.27 2.94
CA GLN A 167 -8.63 6.17 3.35
C GLN A 167 -8.85 5.00 4.33
N TYR A 168 -8.33 3.81 3.99
CA TYR A 168 -8.46 2.60 4.81
C TYR A 168 -7.26 2.32 5.73
N ARG A 169 -6.18 3.11 5.63
CA ARG A 169 -4.90 2.95 6.35
C ARG A 169 -4.30 1.55 6.22
N LYS A 170 -4.36 0.99 5.01
CA LYS A 170 -3.89 -0.37 4.72
C LYS A 170 -3.54 -0.54 3.25
N TRP A 171 -2.78 -1.59 2.97
CA TRP A 171 -2.64 -2.13 1.62
C TRP A 171 -3.99 -2.69 1.15
N VAL A 172 -4.26 -2.55 -0.15
CA VAL A 172 -5.45 -3.07 -0.81
C VAL A 172 -5.03 -3.69 -2.13
N LEU A 173 -5.53 -4.90 -2.41
CA LEU A 173 -5.25 -5.60 -3.66
C LEU A 173 -6.11 -5.06 -4.80
N LEU A 174 -5.47 -4.84 -5.95
CA LEU A 174 -6.09 -4.52 -7.22
C LEU A 174 -5.64 -5.53 -8.28
N ASP A 175 -6.60 -6.11 -9.00
CA ASP A 175 -6.38 -6.98 -10.14
C ASP A 175 -6.86 -6.29 -11.44
N PRO A 176 -5.95 -5.60 -12.16
CA PRO A 176 -6.29 -4.94 -13.42
C PRO A 176 -6.62 -5.92 -14.55
N THR A 177 -6.28 -7.22 -14.44
CA THR A 177 -6.63 -8.21 -15.47
C THR A 177 -8.13 -8.54 -15.42
N GLY A 178 -8.65 -8.71 -14.20
CA GLY A 178 -10.07 -8.96 -13.96
C GLY A 178 -10.94 -7.71 -13.89
N ASN A 179 -10.33 -6.52 -13.77
CA ASN A 179 -10.98 -5.31 -13.24
C ASN A 179 -11.63 -5.59 -11.87
N LEU A 180 -10.84 -6.21 -10.99
CA LEU A 180 -11.30 -6.88 -9.79
C LEU A 180 -10.58 -6.34 -8.55
N TYR A 181 -11.36 -6.09 -7.50
CA TYR A 181 -10.85 -6.09 -6.13
C TYR A 181 -11.85 -6.82 -5.23
N CYS A 182 -11.43 -7.18 -4.03
CA CYS A 182 -12.29 -7.90 -3.08
C CYS A 182 -12.60 -7.02 -1.87
N THR A 183 -13.80 -7.22 -1.30
CA THR A 183 -14.21 -6.59 -0.05
C THR A 183 -14.74 -7.61 0.95
N SER A 184 -14.70 -7.25 2.23
CA SER A 184 -15.50 -7.88 3.29
C SER A 184 -16.25 -6.78 4.02
N ALA A 185 -17.57 -6.91 4.14
CA ALA A 185 -18.44 -5.88 4.71
C ALA A 185 -18.21 -4.46 4.13
N GLY A 186 -17.94 -4.36 2.82
CA GLY A 186 -17.68 -3.10 2.12
C GLY A 186 -16.27 -2.51 2.32
N VAL A 187 -15.40 -3.15 3.11
CA VAL A 187 -14.00 -2.74 3.29
C VAL A 187 -13.13 -3.51 2.30
N PRO A 188 -12.30 -2.84 1.48
CA PRO A 188 -11.43 -3.52 0.55
C PRO A 188 -10.30 -4.27 1.25
N LEU A 189 -9.91 -5.38 0.63
CA LEU A 189 -9.01 -6.37 1.21
C LEU A 189 -7.63 -6.36 0.56
N ASN A 190 -6.63 -6.69 1.35
CA ASN A 190 -5.29 -7.04 0.87
C ASN A 190 -5.20 -8.54 0.50
N ALA A 191 -4.09 -8.97 -0.09
CA ALA A 191 -3.91 -10.34 -0.58
C ALA A 191 -4.02 -11.38 0.54
N TRP A 192 -3.46 -11.09 1.72
CA TRP A 192 -3.56 -11.96 2.88
C TRP A 192 -4.98 -12.07 3.41
N GLU A 193 -5.74 -10.98 3.48
CA GLU A 193 -7.12 -11.03 3.94
C GLU A 193 -8.03 -11.79 2.98
N ILE A 194 -7.83 -11.63 1.66
CA ILE A 194 -8.53 -12.42 0.63
C ILE A 194 -8.21 -13.90 0.81
N ARG A 195 -6.93 -14.23 0.99
CA ARG A 195 -6.47 -15.58 1.27
C ARG A 195 -7.16 -16.18 2.49
N GLN A 196 -7.22 -15.45 3.61
CA GLN A 196 -7.89 -15.93 4.82
C GLN A 196 -9.40 -16.05 4.64
N ALA A 197 -10.04 -15.11 3.94
CA ALA A 197 -11.46 -15.19 3.61
C ALA A 197 -11.77 -16.45 2.79
N TRP A 198 -10.94 -16.75 1.79
CA TRP A 198 -11.11 -17.93 0.95
C TRP A 198 -10.85 -19.24 1.69
N PHE A 199 -9.64 -19.44 2.21
CA PHE A 199 -9.24 -20.74 2.75
C PHE A 199 -9.80 -21.02 4.15
N ALA A 200 -9.74 -20.05 5.06
CA ALA A 200 -10.18 -20.27 6.44
C ALA A 200 -11.69 -20.10 6.60
N ARG A 201 -12.31 -19.17 5.85
CA ARG A 201 -13.74 -18.84 5.98
C ARG A 201 -14.62 -19.34 4.85
N LYS A 202 -14.04 -20.05 3.87
CA LYS A 202 -14.73 -20.66 2.72
C LYS A 202 -15.48 -19.64 1.87
N GLY A 203 -14.94 -18.43 1.77
CA GLY A 203 -15.49 -17.34 0.97
C GLY A 203 -16.79 -16.72 1.48
N ARG A 204 -17.25 -17.07 2.70
CA ARG A 204 -18.55 -16.61 3.24
C ARG A 204 -18.67 -15.10 3.39
N ASP A 205 -17.57 -14.42 3.67
CA ASP A 205 -17.47 -12.98 3.86
C ASP A 205 -16.76 -12.29 2.69
N LEU A 206 -16.53 -13.00 1.57
CA LEU A 206 -15.79 -12.50 0.43
C LEU A 206 -16.76 -11.99 -0.65
N THR A 207 -16.70 -10.70 -0.95
CA THR A 207 -17.37 -10.09 -2.10
C THR A 207 -16.34 -9.72 -3.15
N LEU A 208 -16.49 -10.25 -4.36
CA LEU A 208 -15.69 -9.90 -5.52
C LEU A 208 -16.35 -8.69 -6.20
N VAL A 209 -15.65 -7.57 -6.32
CA VAL A 209 -16.15 -6.40 -7.05
C VAL A 209 -15.52 -6.38 -8.43
N VAL A 210 -16.31 -6.71 -9.45
CA VAL A 210 -15.88 -6.81 -10.85
C VAL A 210 -16.61 -5.74 -11.66
N ASP A 211 -15.87 -4.90 -12.39
CA ASP A 211 -16.44 -3.76 -13.13
C ASP A 211 -17.33 -2.85 -12.25
N GLY A 212 -16.94 -2.68 -10.98
CA GLY A 212 -17.69 -1.92 -9.97
C GLY A 212 -18.96 -2.60 -9.45
N LYS A 213 -19.22 -3.86 -9.82
CA LYS A 213 -20.40 -4.62 -9.40
C LYS A 213 -20.03 -5.72 -8.40
N PRO A 214 -20.78 -5.86 -7.28
CA PRO A 214 -20.51 -6.90 -6.30
C PRO A 214 -20.99 -8.26 -6.80
N HIS A 215 -20.19 -9.29 -6.54
CA HIS A 215 -20.45 -10.69 -6.80
C HIS A 215 -20.09 -11.53 -5.57
N GLY A 216 -20.92 -12.52 -5.26
CA GLY A 216 -20.62 -13.53 -4.27
C GLY A 216 -19.77 -14.67 -4.86
N VAL A 217 -19.18 -15.48 -4.00
CA VAL A 217 -18.47 -16.71 -4.43
C VAL A 217 -19.38 -17.72 -5.14
N SER A 218 -20.70 -17.63 -4.93
CA SER A 218 -21.71 -18.43 -5.64
C SER A 218 -21.89 -18.03 -7.11
N ASP A 219 -21.42 -16.83 -7.50
CA ASP A 219 -21.54 -16.31 -8.87
C ASP A 219 -20.37 -16.74 -9.77
N LEU A 220 -19.44 -17.54 -9.23
CA LEU A 220 -18.32 -18.08 -9.99
C LEU A 220 -18.79 -19.23 -10.91
N PRO A 221 -18.25 -19.35 -12.14
CA PRO A 221 -17.23 -18.48 -12.73
C PRO A 221 -17.82 -17.18 -13.29
N ILE A 222 -17.08 -16.07 -13.14
CA ILE A 222 -17.41 -14.77 -13.74
C ILE A 222 -16.67 -14.66 -15.08
N ASP A 223 -17.42 -14.56 -16.18
CA ASP A 223 -16.86 -14.48 -17.53
C ASP A 223 -16.17 -13.12 -17.78
N ARG A 224 -14.95 -13.17 -18.34
CA ARG A 224 -14.17 -11.99 -18.77
C ARG A 224 -13.91 -11.99 -20.28
N GLY A 225 -14.72 -12.74 -21.03
CA GLY A 225 -14.70 -12.80 -22.48
C GLY A 225 -13.76 -13.86 -23.06
N THR A 226 -13.82 -13.99 -24.39
CA THR A 226 -12.98 -14.89 -25.18
C THR A 226 -11.98 -14.07 -25.98
N HIS A 227 -10.69 -14.42 -25.86
CA HIS A 227 -9.58 -13.64 -26.35
C HIS A 227 -8.79 -14.40 -27.42
N PRO A 228 -8.48 -13.79 -28.58
CA PRO A 228 -7.71 -14.43 -29.64
C PRO A 228 -6.36 -14.98 -29.16
N GLY A 229 -6.03 -16.22 -29.55
CA GLY A 229 -4.77 -16.87 -29.17
C GLY A 229 -4.68 -17.33 -27.72
N PHE A 230 -5.71 -17.08 -26.90
CA PHE A 230 -5.77 -17.52 -25.50
C PHE A 230 -7.00 -18.40 -25.24
N GLY A 231 -8.18 -17.98 -25.69
CA GLY A 231 -9.46 -18.63 -25.38
C GLY A 231 -10.24 -17.87 -24.31
N ARG A 232 -11.02 -18.59 -23.50
CA ARG A 232 -11.89 -17.98 -22.48
C ARG A 232 -11.08 -17.53 -21.27
N LEU A 233 -11.29 -16.28 -20.85
CA LEU A 233 -10.80 -15.74 -19.59
C LEU A 233 -11.96 -15.69 -18.60
N GLU A 234 -11.79 -16.25 -17.41
CA GLU A 234 -12.82 -16.24 -16.37
C GLU A 234 -12.20 -16.14 -14.99
N ILE A 235 -12.93 -15.55 -14.04
CA ILE A 235 -12.58 -15.61 -12.62
C ILE A 235 -13.33 -16.83 -12.05
N ASN A 236 -12.63 -17.83 -11.55
CA ASN A 236 -13.23 -19.05 -10.99
C ASN A 236 -12.66 -19.40 -9.61
N ASP A 237 -13.14 -20.51 -9.03
CA ASP A 237 -12.70 -21.01 -7.72
C ASP A 237 -11.18 -21.23 -7.65
N ARG A 238 -10.57 -21.69 -8.75
CA ARG A 238 -9.12 -21.87 -8.85
C ARG A 238 -8.37 -20.55 -8.96
N SER A 239 -8.96 -19.50 -9.51
CA SER A 239 -8.39 -18.15 -9.47
C SER A 239 -8.22 -17.70 -8.01
N LEU A 240 -9.22 -17.90 -7.15
CA LEU A 240 -9.11 -17.67 -5.69
C LEU A 240 -8.16 -18.67 -5.02
N GLY A 241 -8.07 -19.90 -5.54
CA GLY A 241 -7.08 -20.89 -5.12
C GLY A 241 -5.62 -20.46 -5.33
N LYS A 242 -5.34 -19.47 -6.19
CA LYS A 242 -3.98 -18.93 -6.40
C LYS A 242 -3.44 -18.13 -5.22
N PHE A 243 -4.29 -17.71 -4.28
CA PHE A 243 -3.85 -17.03 -3.07
C PHE A 243 -3.12 -17.95 -2.07
N ALA A 244 -2.94 -19.24 -2.38
CA ALA A 244 -2.24 -20.20 -1.53
C ALA A 244 -0.80 -19.75 -1.22
N ILE A 245 -0.05 -19.31 -2.24
CA ILE A 245 1.26 -18.66 -2.12
C ILE A 245 1.12 -17.20 -2.56
N LEU A 246 1.61 -16.29 -1.72
CA LEU A 246 1.73 -14.87 -2.03
C LEU A 246 3.20 -14.53 -2.21
N ALA A 247 3.58 -13.93 -3.34
CA ALA A 247 4.95 -13.53 -3.63
C ALA A 247 5.05 -12.01 -3.73
N TYR A 248 5.54 -11.37 -2.68
CA TYR A 248 5.71 -9.92 -2.66
C TYR A 248 6.98 -9.58 -3.42
N THR A 249 6.85 -8.73 -4.44
CA THR A 249 7.96 -8.35 -5.31
C THR A 249 8.32 -6.89 -5.04
N PRO A 250 9.37 -6.63 -4.25
CA PRO A 250 9.90 -5.27 -4.08
C PRO A 250 10.37 -4.68 -5.40
N GLU A 251 10.45 -3.35 -5.44
CA GLU A 251 10.95 -2.64 -6.61
C GLU A 251 12.15 -1.78 -6.28
N ARG A 252 12.90 -1.49 -7.35
CA ARG A 252 14.01 -0.54 -7.38
C ARG A 252 13.48 0.89 -7.64
N PRO A 253 14.31 1.92 -7.40
CA PRO A 253 13.96 3.33 -7.68
C PRO A 253 13.66 3.66 -9.15
N ASP A 254 13.97 2.76 -10.08
CA ASP A 254 13.62 2.86 -11.50
C ASP A 254 12.26 2.25 -11.85
N GLY A 255 11.52 1.75 -10.85
CA GLY A 255 10.22 1.12 -10.98
C GLY A 255 10.23 -0.36 -11.38
N ASN A 256 11.40 -0.94 -11.65
CA ASN A 256 11.50 -2.34 -12.04
C ASN A 256 11.51 -3.29 -10.82
N PRO A 257 11.01 -4.53 -10.97
CA PRO A 257 11.00 -5.52 -9.91
C PRO A 257 12.41 -5.94 -9.49
N ASP A 258 12.63 -6.05 -8.19
CA ASP A 258 13.81 -6.63 -7.54
C ASP A 258 13.50 -8.06 -7.05
N TYR A 259 13.59 -9.01 -7.98
CA TYR A 259 13.39 -10.42 -7.68
C TYR A 259 14.43 -11.00 -6.69
N GLY A 260 15.56 -10.33 -6.50
CA GLY A 260 16.57 -10.70 -5.51
C GLY A 260 16.10 -10.45 -4.08
N ARG A 261 15.21 -9.47 -3.88
CA ARG A 261 14.57 -9.14 -2.60
C ARG A 261 13.17 -9.72 -2.42
N MET A 262 12.66 -10.42 -3.44
CA MET A 262 11.35 -11.08 -3.37
C MET A 262 11.28 -12.04 -2.18
N PHE A 263 10.16 -11.97 -1.45
CA PHE A 263 9.85 -12.88 -0.36
C PHE A 263 8.44 -13.44 -0.54
N ILE A 264 8.17 -14.59 0.06
CA ILE A 264 6.91 -15.32 -0.18
C ILE A 264 6.25 -15.69 1.13
N THR A 265 4.92 -15.61 1.19
CA THR A 265 4.14 -16.26 2.21
C THR A 265 3.79 -17.67 1.74
N ARG A 266 4.23 -18.67 2.51
CA ARG A 266 3.93 -20.09 2.31
C ARG A 266 3.61 -20.76 3.63
N ASP A 267 2.49 -21.47 3.73
CA ASP A 267 2.08 -22.25 4.90
C ASP A 267 1.34 -23.53 4.49
N GLN A 268 0.53 -24.10 5.39
CA GLN A 268 -0.30 -25.29 5.15
C GLN A 268 -1.15 -25.26 3.86
N TYR A 269 -1.63 -24.10 3.40
CA TYR A 269 -2.42 -24.04 2.15
C TYR A 269 -1.57 -24.20 0.89
N ALA A 270 -0.24 -24.17 1.02
CA ALA A 270 0.72 -24.31 -0.07
C ALA A 270 1.47 -25.65 -0.05
N GLU A 271 0.97 -26.64 0.70
CA GLU A 271 1.50 -27.99 0.72
C GLU A 271 1.40 -28.63 -0.68
N GLY A 272 2.49 -29.25 -1.14
CA GLY A 272 2.56 -29.88 -2.47
C GLY A 272 2.60 -28.92 -3.67
N ILE A 273 2.56 -27.60 -3.47
CA ILE A 273 2.66 -26.62 -4.55
C ILE A 273 4.14 -26.30 -4.85
N GLU A 274 4.59 -26.58 -6.07
CA GLU A 274 5.93 -26.19 -6.52
C GLU A 274 5.98 -24.70 -6.86
N TYR A 275 7.00 -24.01 -6.33
CA TYR A 275 7.27 -22.60 -6.58
C TYR A 275 8.69 -22.21 -6.17
N HIS A 276 9.03 -20.92 -6.24
CA HIS A 276 10.29 -20.39 -5.76
C HIS A 276 10.51 -20.66 -4.26
N THR A 277 11.76 -20.94 -3.88
CA THR A 277 12.21 -20.88 -2.48
C THR A 277 12.69 -19.46 -2.17
N ARG A 278 12.07 -18.81 -1.18
CA ARG A 278 12.41 -17.47 -0.70
C ARG A 278 12.23 -17.40 0.82
N ARG A 279 12.67 -16.30 1.42
CA ARG A 279 12.41 -16.02 2.84
C ARG A 279 10.89 -15.93 3.07
N ASN A 280 10.43 -16.61 4.12
CA ASN A 280 9.03 -16.59 4.56
C ASN A 280 8.91 -15.66 5.77
N PRO A 281 7.92 -14.75 5.81
CA PRO A 281 7.54 -14.05 7.04
C PRO A 281 7.25 -15.03 8.18
N THR A 282 7.73 -14.70 9.37
CA THR A 282 7.36 -15.37 10.62
C THR A 282 5.90 -15.08 10.94
N ASP A 283 5.48 -13.83 10.77
CA ASP A 283 4.08 -13.41 10.87
C ASP A 283 3.60 -12.83 9.52
N PRO A 284 3.04 -13.65 8.63
CA PRO A 284 2.58 -13.20 7.31
C PRO A 284 1.38 -12.26 7.36
N ALA A 285 0.68 -12.16 8.49
CA ALA A 285 -0.43 -11.23 8.66
C ALA A 285 0.05 -9.81 8.98
N VAL A 286 1.27 -9.67 9.53
CA VAL A 286 1.80 -8.41 10.07
C VAL A 286 3.04 -7.93 9.34
N GLU A 287 4.08 -8.75 9.21
CA GLU A 287 5.38 -8.27 8.72
C GLU A 287 5.31 -7.66 7.31
N PRO A 288 4.63 -8.29 6.32
CA PRO A 288 4.49 -7.70 4.99
C PRO A 288 3.58 -6.48 4.97
N TYR A 289 2.67 -6.30 5.94
CA TYR A 289 1.63 -5.26 5.91
C TYR A 289 2.00 -4.03 6.74
N PHE A 290 3.26 -3.63 6.69
CA PHE A 290 3.76 -2.42 7.31
C PHE A 290 3.07 -1.16 6.74
N PRO A 291 2.73 -0.16 7.57
CA PRO A 291 2.13 1.08 7.11
C PRO A 291 3.10 1.97 6.31
N VAL A 292 2.57 2.70 5.34
CA VAL A 292 3.30 3.72 4.57
C VAL A 292 2.50 5.02 4.50
N GLN A 293 3.10 6.11 4.01
CA GLN A 293 2.39 7.38 3.74
C GLN A 293 1.63 7.93 4.96
N GLN A 294 2.20 7.77 6.16
CA GLN A 294 1.59 8.14 7.44
C GLN A 294 2.63 8.75 8.38
N THR A 295 2.19 9.37 9.47
CA THR A 295 3.08 10.01 10.45
C THR A 295 2.94 9.36 11.82
N ASP A 296 4.03 8.87 12.39
CA ASP A 296 4.07 8.53 13.81
C ASP A 296 4.36 9.80 14.62
N ILE A 297 3.78 9.89 15.82
CA ILE A 297 3.89 11.06 16.71
C ILE A 297 4.33 10.58 18.09
N ALA A 298 5.56 10.90 18.48
CA ALA A 298 6.03 10.74 19.84
C ALA A 298 5.93 12.08 20.59
N LEU A 299 5.36 12.04 21.79
CA LEU A 299 5.24 13.17 22.70
C LEU A 299 6.07 12.89 23.94
N ASP A 300 6.80 13.91 24.39
CA ASP A 300 7.55 13.88 25.65
C ASP A 300 7.26 15.16 26.44
N GLY A 301 7.27 15.06 27.76
CA GLY A 301 6.94 16.17 28.65
C GLY A 301 8.04 17.22 28.66
N ALA A 302 7.78 18.41 28.12
CA ALA A 302 8.55 19.59 28.50
C ALA A 302 7.82 20.27 29.68
N GLY A 303 8.56 20.85 30.62
CA GLY A 303 7.95 21.64 31.69
C GLY A 303 7.07 22.78 31.14
N ASP A 304 6.31 23.42 32.02
CA ASP A 304 5.60 24.68 31.72
C ASP A 304 4.47 24.63 30.68
N GLY A 305 3.82 23.46 30.52
CA GLY A 305 2.68 23.30 29.61
C GLY A 305 3.08 23.22 28.14
N ILE A 306 4.30 22.78 27.85
CA ILE A 306 4.82 22.57 26.50
C ILE A 306 5.09 21.07 26.35
N LEU A 307 4.72 20.48 25.21
CA LEU A 307 5.12 19.11 24.88
C LEU A 307 6.19 19.14 23.79
N ALA A 308 7.23 18.34 23.93
CA ALA A 308 8.14 18.08 22.82
C ALA A 308 7.44 17.13 21.83
N VAL A 309 7.49 17.46 20.54
CA VAL A 309 6.85 16.69 19.48
C VAL A 309 7.93 16.14 18.55
N ARG A 310 7.86 14.84 18.28
CA ARG A 310 8.69 14.18 17.28
C ARG A 310 7.80 13.45 16.29
N ALA A 311 8.00 13.73 15.01
CA ALA A 311 7.35 13.06 13.91
C ALA A 311 8.33 12.11 13.21
N ASP A 312 7.90 10.89 12.91
CA ASP A 312 8.60 9.97 12.00
C ASP A 312 7.64 9.51 10.90
N THR A 313 8.18 9.06 9.78
CA THR A 313 7.38 8.57 8.66
C THR A 313 8.11 7.52 7.84
N LEU A 314 7.33 6.58 7.31
CA LEU A 314 7.73 5.74 6.18
C LEU A 314 6.91 6.17 4.96
N THR A 315 7.32 7.29 4.36
CA THR A 315 6.66 7.87 3.18
C THR A 315 7.62 7.84 1.99
N PRO A 316 7.39 6.99 0.98
CA PRO A 316 8.08 7.09 -0.30
C PRO A 316 7.94 8.49 -0.89
N ASP A 317 9.02 9.01 -1.45
CA ASP A 317 9.08 10.39 -1.95
C ASP A 317 8.64 11.44 -0.93
N PHE A 318 8.99 11.29 0.35
CA PHE A 318 8.65 12.29 1.36
C PHE A 318 9.09 13.71 0.97
N ALA A 319 8.15 14.66 1.01
CA ALA A 319 8.38 16.07 0.73
C ALA A 319 8.43 16.89 2.03
N GLY A 320 7.57 16.55 2.99
CA GLY A 320 7.46 17.27 4.25
C GLY A 320 6.23 16.85 5.03
N TRP A 321 6.07 17.42 6.22
CA TRP A 321 4.83 17.32 6.97
C TRP A 321 4.00 18.58 6.79
N ARG A 322 2.71 18.46 7.08
CA ARG A 322 1.86 19.58 7.47
C ARG A 322 1.21 19.24 8.81
N HIS A 323 0.92 20.25 9.61
CA HIS A 323 0.26 20.07 10.90
C HIS A 323 -0.89 21.04 11.10
N ARG A 324 -1.78 20.72 12.04
CA ARG A 324 -2.86 21.58 12.51
C ARG A 324 -2.93 21.47 14.03
N LEU A 325 -3.11 22.61 14.67
CA LEU A 325 -3.42 22.71 16.10
C LEU A 325 -4.90 23.06 16.25
N ASP A 326 -5.61 22.29 17.06
CA ASP A 326 -7.05 22.47 17.33
C ASP A 326 -7.88 22.57 16.05
N SER A 327 -8.63 23.65 15.90
CA SER A 327 -9.44 23.96 14.72
C SER A 327 -8.79 25.02 13.82
N GLY A 328 -7.50 25.30 14.02
CA GLY A 328 -6.75 26.26 13.24
C GLY A 328 -6.46 25.81 11.80
N ASP A 329 -5.70 26.63 11.09
CA ASP A 329 -5.28 26.33 9.72
C ASP A 329 -4.15 25.29 9.68
N TRP A 330 -4.04 24.61 8.54
CA TRP A 330 -2.89 23.74 8.26
C TRP A 330 -1.64 24.60 8.02
N ALA A 331 -0.55 24.27 8.72
CA ALA A 331 0.76 24.88 8.55
C ALA A 331 1.78 23.85 8.05
N GLU A 332 2.80 24.33 7.32
CA GLU A 332 3.89 23.50 6.82
C GLU A 332 4.84 23.05 7.94
N GLY A 333 5.42 21.86 7.78
CA GLY A 333 6.30 21.22 8.74
C GLY A 333 5.58 20.45 9.84
N ALA A 334 6.36 19.79 10.70
CA ALA A 334 5.93 19.24 11.97
C ALA A 334 6.49 20.13 13.09
N PRO A 335 5.67 20.50 14.09
CA PRO A 335 6.16 21.29 15.20
C PRO A 335 7.17 20.46 16.01
N SER A 336 8.25 21.10 16.50
CA SER A 336 9.18 20.46 17.45
C SER A 336 8.70 20.59 18.89
N THR A 337 7.81 21.56 19.15
CA THR A 337 7.18 21.81 20.45
C THR A 337 5.71 22.18 20.26
N TRP A 338 4.88 21.83 21.23
CA TRP A 338 3.46 22.11 21.26
C TRP A 338 3.08 22.77 22.57
N THR A 339 2.86 24.08 22.55
CA THR A 339 2.40 24.84 23.71
C THR A 339 0.91 24.60 23.92
N LEU A 340 0.56 24.11 25.11
CA LEU A 340 -0.80 23.75 25.47
C LEU A 340 -1.50 24.92 26.17
N HIS A 341 -2.73 25.20 25.79
CA HIS A 341 -3.64 26.01 26.60
C HIS A 341 -4.37 25.15 27.64
N ALA A 342 -5.04 25.79 28.61
CA ALA A 342 -5.87 25.07 29.56
C ALA A 342 -7.03 24.35 28.84
N GLY A 343 -7.36 23.14 29.29
CA GLY A 343 -8.41 22.30 28.69
C GLY A 343 -7.90 21.37 27.58
N THR A 344 -8.78 21.08 26.62
CA THR A 344 -8.53 20.14 25.52
C THR A 344 -7.70 20.78 24.41
N ASN A 345 -6.61 20.12 24.01
CA ASN A 345 -5.75 20.52 22.91
C ASN A 345 -5.67 19.37 21.89
N THR A 346 -5.71 19.66 20.59
CA THR A 346 -5.55 18.69 19.50
C THR A 346 -4.33 19.00 18.64
N LEU A 347 -3.54 17.97 18.31
CA LEU A 347 -2.48 18.01 17.32
C LEU A 347 -2.78 17.01 16.21
N GLU A 348 -2.76 17.48 14.97
CA GLU A 348 -2.80 16.65 13.77
C GLU A 348 -1.54 16.85 12.95
N ILE A 349 -0.92 15.77 12.48
CA ILE A 349 0.24 15.81 11.56
C ILE A 349 0.00 14.84 10.41
N ALA A 350 0.26 15.28 9.19
CA ALA A 350 0.15 14.47 7.98
C ALA A 350 1.43 14.57 7.14
N ALA A 351 1.93 13.43 6.67
CA ALA A 351 3.03 13.37 5.71
C ALA A 351 2.53 13.70 4.30
N VAL A 352 3.34 14.44 3.54
CA VAL A 352 3.08 14.79 2.14
C VAL A 352 4.22 14.22 1.30
N ASN A 353 3.91 13.53 0.20
CA ASN A 353 4.94 13.09 -0.75
C ASN A 353 5.15 14.14 -1.85
N LYS A 354 6.21 13.98 -2.66
CA LYS A 354 6.61 14.92 -3.72
C LYS A 354 5.59 15.02 -4.86
N PHE A 355 4.65 14.08 -4.97
CA PHE A 355 3.52 14.17 -5.89
C PHE A 355 2.34 14.99 -5.32
N GLY A 356 2.46 15.50 -4.08
CA GLY A 356 1.42 16.26 -3.39
C GLY A 356 0.33 15.40 -2.75
N VAL A 357 0.49 14.07 -2.72
CA VAL A 357 -0.47 13.20 -2.02
C VAL A 357 -0.24 13.33 -0.52
N VAL A 358 -1.30 13.71 0.19
CA VAL A 358 -1.30 13.84 1.63
C VAL A 358 -1.75 12.53 2.25
N GLY A 359 -0.94 11.99 3.15
CA GLY A 359 -1.29 10.88 4.00
C GLY A 359 -2.48 11.19 4.91
N ARG A 360 -3.11 10.16 5.46
CA ARG A 360 -4.16 10.36 6.46
C ARG A 360 -3.53 10.99 7.72
N PRO A 361 -4.07 12.11 8.24
CA PRO A 361 -3.54 12.73 9.45
C PRO A 361 -3.51 11.74 10.62
N SER A 362 -2.42 11.79 11.36
CA SER A 362 -2.31 11.22 12.69
C SER A 362 -2.75 12.27 13.69
N ARG A 363 -3.58 11.87 14.67
CA ARG A 363 -4.24 12.79 15.60
C ARG A 363 -3.96 12.40 17.04
N VAL A 364 -3.60 13.38 17.85
CA VAL A 364 -3.45 13.23 19.30
C VAL A 364 -4.28 14.32 19.99
N VAL A 365 -5.02 13.94 21.03
CA VAL A 365 -5.76 14.86 21.90
C VAL A 365 -5.21 14.74 23.30
N VAL A 366 -4.88 15.88 23.92
CA VAL A 366 -4.42 15.95 25.30
C VAL A 366 -5.28 16.93 26.10
N GLU A 367 -5.35 16.69 27.40
CA GLU A 367 -6.03 17.55 28.36
C GLU A 367 -5.01 18.13 29.32
N ARG A 368 -4.89 19.47 29.36
CA ARG A 368 -4.09 20.18 30.35
C ARG A 368 -4.99 20.73 31.45
N LYS A 369 -4.72 20.34 32.69
CA LYS A 369 -5.43 20.86 33.88
C LYS A 369 -4.99 22.26 34.26
#